data_AF-A0A1W5ZX47-F1
#
_entry.id   AF-A0A1W5ZX47-F1
#
_cell.length_a   1.000
_cell.length_b   1.000
_cell.length_c   1.000
_cell.angle_alpha   90.00
_cell.angle_beta   90.00
_cell.angle_gamma   90.00
#
_symmetry.space_group_name_H-M   'P 1'
#
loop_
_entity.id
_entity.type
_entity.pdbx_description
1 polymer ?
#
loop_
_entity_poly.entity_id
_entity_poly.type
_entity_poly.pdbx_seq_one_letter_code
_entity_poly.pdbx_strand_id
1 'polypeptide(L)'
;MSEGLLHHVEIYVSNLKKSESFWRWFLEELGYQSYQKWDEGQSWKLGETYLVFVQTKNKFLDVPYHRCRTGLNHLAFHASSRERVDKMTKMLKERGINILYENEHPFAGGEDYYAVYFEDPDRIKVEFVAL
;
A
#
# COMPACT_ATOMS: atom_id res chain seq x y z
N MET A 1 4.68 5.58 24.47
CA MET A 1 3.71 5.07 23.49
C MET A 1 2.41 4.75 24.22
N SER A 2 1.25 5.05 23.65
CA SER A 2 -0.04 4.70 24.23
C SER A 2 -0.43 3.27 23.87
N GLU A 3 -1.02 2.55 24.81
CA GLU A 3 -1.66 1.26 24.57
C GLU A 3 -2.71 1.38 23.45
N GLY A 4 -2.76 0.40 22.54
CA GLY A 4 -3.73 0.36 21.44
C GLY A 4 -3.26 0.93 20.09
N LEU A 5 -2.09 1.56 20.00
CA LEU A 5 -1.51 1.93 18.70
C LEU A 5 -1.05 0.70 17.93
N LEU A 6 -1.22 0.74 16.61
CA LEU A 6 -0.74 -0.32 15.72
C LEU A 6 0.80 -0.31 15.68
N HIS A 7 1.41 -1.40 16.17
CA HIS A 7 2.86 -1.54 16.18
C HIS A 7 3.41 -1.87 14.79
N HIS A 8 2.84 -2.85 14.11
CA HIS A 8 3.22 -3.21 12.75
C HIS A 8 2.14 -4.01 12.02
N VAL A 9 2.27 -4.10 10.70
CA VAL A 9 1.48 -4.98 9.84
C VAL A 9 2.44 -5.82 9.01
N GLU A 10 2.24 -7.14 9.02
CA GLU A 10 2.97 -8.08 8.16
C GLU A 10 2.08 -8.61 7.05
N ILE A 11 2.59 -8.59 5.81
CA ILE A 11 1.87 -8.99 4.61
C ILE A 11 2.75 -9.98 3.84
N TYR A 12 2.19 -11.15 3.54
CA TYR A 12 2.79 -12.09 2.62
C TYR A 12 2.48 -11.68 1.18
N VAL A 13 3.50 -11.64 0.33
CA VAL A 13 3.44 -11.22 -1.07
C VAL A 13 3.82 -12.38 -1.99
N SER A 14 3.21 -12.47 -3.17
CA SER A 14 3.48 -13.60 -4.08
C SER A 14 4.85 -13.50 -4.75
N ASN A 15 5.35 -12.28 -4.94
CA ASN A 15 6.66 -12.01 -5.52
C ASN A 15 7.33 -10.84 -4.81
N LEU A 16 8.21 -11.15 -3.85
CA LEU A 16 8.86 -10.16 -3.00
C LEU A 16 9.62 -9.10 -3.80
N LYS A 17 10.27 -9.46 -4.90
CA LYS A 17 11.02 -8.48 -5.72
C LYS A 17 10.10 -7.44 -6.35
N LYS A 18 8.94 -7.86 -6.87
CA LYS A 18 7.94 -6.95 -7.43
C LYS A 18 7.33 -6.07 -6.35
N SER A 19 6.95 -6.69 -5.23
CA SER A 19 6.33 -5.99 -4.12
C SER A 19 7.30 -5.01 -3.45
N GLU A 20 8.57 -5.39 -3.24
CA GLU A 20 9.64 -4.48 -2.79
C GLU A 20 9.76 -3.28 -3.74
N SER A 21 9.78 -3.49 -5.05
CA SER A 21 9.92 -2.38 -6.00
C SER A 21 8.75 -1.39 -5.92
N PHE A 22 7.53 -1.88 -5.74
CA PHE A 22 6.34 -1.05 -5.57
C PHE A 22 6.31 -0.34 -4.21
N TRP A 23 6.39 -1.12 -3.12
CA TRP A 23 6.25 -0.63 -1.76
C TRP A 23 7.41 0.28 -1.36
N ARG A 24 8.65 0.01 -1.79
CA ARG A 24 9.77 0.94 -1.57
C ARG A 24 9.47 2.31 -2.15
N TRP A 25 9.08 2.38 -3.43
CA TRP A 25 8.78 3.66 -4.07
C TRP A 25 7.65 4.39 -3.34
N PHE A 26 6.54 3.70 -3.11
CA PHE A 26 5.37 4.33 -2.50
C PHE A 26 5.64 4.78 -1.07
N LEU A 27 6.27 3.94 -0.25
CA LEU A 27 6.51 4.24 1.17
C LEU A 27 7.60 5.30 1.34
N GLU A 28 8.65 5.31 0.52
CA GLU A 28 9.66 6.38 0.55
C GLU A 28 9.07 7.74 0.12
N GLU A 29 8.11 7.77 -0.82
CA GLU A 29 7.33 8.99 -1.15
C GLU A 29 6.49 9.52 0.02
N LEU A 30 6.15 8.65 0.98
CA LEU A 30 5.47 9.01 2.22
C LEU A 30 6.44 9.28 3.38
N GLY A 31 7.75 9.18 3.14
CA GLY A 31 8.79 9.42 4.16
C GLY A 31 9.11 8.22 5.05
N TYR A 32 8.61 7.02 4.74
CA TYR A 32 9.08 5.80 5.40
C TYR A 32 10.54 5.54 5.05
N GLN A 33 11.25 4.90 5.95
CA GLN A 33 12.63 4.47 5.75
C GLN A 33 12.73 2.95 5.81
N SER A 34 13.62 2.36 5.00
CA SER A 34 13.95 0.95 5.11
C SER A 34 14.44 0.64 6.53
N TYR A 35 13.88 -0.38 7.16
CA TYR A 35 14.15 -0.71 8.56
C TYR A 35 14.93 -2.03 8.71
N GLN A 36 14.36 -3.15 8.29
CA GLN A 36 15.04 -4.46 8.32
C GLN A 36 14.94 -5.12 6.95
N LYS A 37 15.96 -5.88 6.58
CA LYS A 37 16.02 -6.62 5.31
C LYS A 37 16.67 -7.98 5.51
N TRP A 38 16.09 -9.01 4.93
CA TRP A 38 16.60 -10.38 4.88
C TRP A 38 16.19 -11.03 3.56
N ASP A 39 16.65 -12.26 3.31
CA ASP A 39 16.45 -12.93 2.01
C ASP A 39 14.98 -13.06 1.60
N GLU A 40 14.11 -13.32 2.58
CA GLU A 40 12.69 -13.60 2.37
C GLU A 40 11.79 -12.43 2.78
N GLY A 41 12.33 -11.24 3.07
CA GLY A 41 11.48 -10.11 3.45
C GLY A 41 12.19 -8.79 3.71
N GLN A 42 11.39 -7.73 3.77
CA GLN A 42 11.85 -6.38 4.05
C GLN A 42 10.76 -5.59 4.79
N SER A 43 11.19 -4.67 5.64
CA SER A 43 10.30 -3.77 6.37
C SER A 43 10.66 -2.29 6.18
N TRP A 44 9.64 -1.44 6.31
CA TRP A 44 9.73 0.01 6.22
C TRP A 44 9.05 0.64 7.43
N LYS A 45 9.68 1.62 8.06
CA LYS A 45 9.22 2.25 9.30
C LYS A 45 8.93 3.74 9.12
N LEU A 46 7.83 4.22 9.70
CA LEU A 46 7.49 5.63 9.85
C LEU A 46 7.05 5.89 11.29
N GLY A 47 7.78 6.77 11.99
CA GLY A 47 7.56 6.96 13.43
C GLY A 47 7.77 5.66 14.18
N GLU A 48 6.75 5.18 14.90
CA GLU A 48 6.82 3.92 15.65
C GLU A 48 6.18 2.72 14.93
N THR A 49 5.48 2.93 13.82
CA THR A 49 4.79 1.87 13.08
C THR A 49 5.62 1.43 11.87
N TYR A 50 5.66 0.13 11.59
CA TYR A 50 6.31 -0.40 10.39
C TYR A 50 5.45 -1.40 9.62
N LEU A 51 5.68 -1.48 8.32
CA LEU A 51 5.09 -2.45 7.42
C LEU A 51 6.15 -3.47 7.04
N VAL A 52 5.78 -4.76 7.07
CA VAL A 52 6.66 -5.89 6.77
C VAL A 52 6.09 -6.64 5.58
N PHE A 53 6.93 -6.91 4.57
CA PHE A 53 6.55 -7.70 3.41
C PHE A 53 7.43 -8.96 3.35
N VAL A 54 6.79 -10.13 3.29
CA VAL A 54 7.44 -11.44 3.36
C VAL A 54 7.09 -12.27 2.14
N GLN A 55 8.06 -12.96 1.55
CA GLN A 55 7.81 -13.87 0.44
C GLN A 55 6.89 -15.02 0.87
N THR A 56 5.79 -15.21 0.15
CA THR A 56 4.92 -16.37 0.32
C THR A 56 5.67 -17.63 -0.09
N LYS A 57 5.70 -18.63 0.79
CA LYS A 57 6.34 -19.92 0.49
C LYS A 57 5.59 -20.64 -0.63
N ASN A 58 6.33 -21.33 -1.51
CA ASN A 58 5.79 -22.02 -2.68
C ASN A 58 4.56 -22.90 -2.41
N LYS A 59 4.52 -23.59 -1.26
CA LYS A 59 3.40 -24.47 -0.86
C LYS A 59 2.08 -23.75 -0.55
N PHE A 60 2.08 -22.41 -0.51
CA PHE A 60 0.92 -21.57 -0.24
C PHE A 60 0.59 -20.62 -1.41
N LEU A 61 1.26 -20.78 -2.56
CA LEU A 61 1.00 -19.98 -3.77
C LEU A 61 -0.11 -20.57 -4.66
N ASP A 62 -0.68 -21.72 -4.29
CA ASP A 62 -1.74 -22.42 -5.01
C ASP A 62 -3.05 -21.61 -5.06
N VAL A 63 -3.32 -20.82 -4.02
CA VAL A 63 -4.48 -19.93 -3.95
C VAL A 63 -4.03 -18.47 -4.04
N PRO A 64 -4.29 -17.76 -5.16
CA PRO A 64 -3.93 -16.35 -5.27
C PRO A 64 -4.76 -15.48 -4.33
N TYR A 65 -4.16 -14.36 -3.89
CA TYR A 65 -4.85 -13.35 -3.10
C TYR A 65 -6.04 -12.75 -3.88
N HIS A 66 -7.13 -12.50 -3.16
CA HIS A 66 -8.26 -11.76 -3.67
C HIS A 66 -8.87 -10.92 -2.54
N ARG A 67 -8.83 -9.60 -2.65
CA ARG A 67 -9.25 -8.65 -1.60
C ARG A 67 -10.69 -8.80 -1.09
N CYS A 68 -11.55 -9.50 -1.83
CA CYS A 68 -12.93 -9.79 -1.40
C CYS A 68 -13.08 -11.12 -0.61
N ARG A 69 -12.01 -11.88 -0.41
CA ARG A 69 -12.01 -13.03 0.51
C ARG A 69 -11.73 -12.57 1.93
N THR A 70 -12.06 -13.41 2.92
CA THR A 70 -11.72 -13.16 4.32
C THR A 70 -10.23 -12.87 4.48
N GLY A 71 -9.89 -11.75 5.10
CA GLY A 71 -8.52 -11.27 5.27
C GLY A 71 -8.40 -9.77 5.01
N LEU A 72 -7.19 -9.32 4.66
CA LEU A 72 -6.92 -7.92 4.31
C LEU A 72 -7.65 -7.54 3.02
N ASN A 73 -8.30 -6.37 2.99
CA ASN A 73 -8.88 -5.80 1.78
C ASN A 73 -8.02 -4.65 1.21
N HIS A 74 -7.66 -3.70 2.06
CA HIS A 74 -6.88 -2.53 1.69
C HIS A 74 -6.09 -1.93 2.85
N LEU A 75 -5.10 -1.10 2.50
CA LEU A 75 -4.42 -0.18 3.41
C LEU A 75 -4.66 1.25 2.92
N ALA A 76 -5.01 2.15 3.84
CA ALA A 76 -5.20 3.57 3.57
C ALA A 76 -4.11 4.40 4.25
N PHE A 77 -3.63 5.43 3.55
CA PHE A 77 -2.56 6.32 3.99
C PHE A 77 -3.01 7.78 3.88
N HIS A 78 -2.62 8.60 4.85
CA HIS A 78 -2.95 10.02 4.86
C HIS A 78 -2.06 10.82 3.91
N ALA A 79 -2.68 11.66 3.10
CA ALA A 79 -2.06 12.72 2.33
C ALA A 79 -2.20 14.05 3.09
N SER A 80 -1.15 14.87 3.06
CA SER A 80 -1.15 16.18 3.73
C SER A 80 -2.11 17.20 3.11
N SER A 81 -2.56 16.98 1.87
CA SER A 81 -3.50 17.83 1.15
C SER A 81 -4.07 17.13 -0.09
N ARG A 82 -5.10 17.73 -0.70
CA ARG A 82 -5.66 17.27 -1.99
C ARG A 82 -4.65 17.33 -3.13
N GLU A 83 -3.80 18.35 -3.16
CA GLU A 83 -2.72 18.49 -4.15
C GLU A 83 -1.69 17.36 -4.01
N ARG A 84 -1.47 16.84 -2.79
CA ARG A 84 -0.59 15.68 -2.58
C ARG A 84 -1.20 14.41 -3.18
N VAL A 85 -2.52 14.24 -3.10
CA VAL A 85 -3.26 13.16 -3.80
C VAL A 85 -3.14 13.31 -5.32
N ASP A 86 -3.28 14.52 -5.85
CA ASP A 86 -3.13 14.78 -7.30
C ASP A 86 -1.71 14.45 -7.79
N LYS A 87 -0.69 14.86 -7.03
CA LYS A 87 0.70 14.55 -7.33
C LYS A 87 0.93 13.03 -7.33
N MET A 88 0.44 12.32 -6.32
CA MET A 88 0.55 10.86 -6.27
C MET A 88 -0.15 10.20 -7.45
N THR A 89 -1.34 10.68 -7.82
CA THR A 89 -2.10 10.19 -8.97
C THR A 89 -1.31 10.32 -10.27
N LYS A 90 -0.64 11.45 -10.50
CA LYS A 90 0.24 11.62 -11.69
C LYS A 90 1.37 10.61 -11.70
N MET A 91 2.05 10.41 -10.56
CA MET A 91 3.14 9.45 -10.44
C MET A 91 2.70 8.01 -10.66
N LEU A 92 1.49 7.64 -10.20
CA LEU A 92 0.88 6.34 -10.46
C LEU A 92 0.67 6.12 -11.96
N LYS A 93 0.11 7.12 -12.66
CA LYS A 93 -0.11 7.07 -14.12
C LYS A 93 1.20 6.94 -14.91
N GLU A 94 2.21 7.74 -14.57
CA GLU A 94 3.53 7.69 -15.20
C GLU A 94 4.22 6.33 -15.04
N ARG A 95 3.95 5.63 -13.94
CA ARG A 95 4.47 4.29 -13.65
C ARG A 95 3.61 3.16 -14.24
N GLY A 96 2.48 3.49 -14.86
CA GLY A 96 1.53 2.49 -15.37
C GLY A 96 0.88 1.65 -14.27
N ILE A 97 0.76 2.19 -13.05
CA ILE A 97 0.09 1.50 -11.94
C ILE A 97 -1.42 1.58 -12.15
N ASN A 98 -2.12 0.46 -11.89
CA ASN A 98 -3.56 0.35 -12.06
C ASN A 98 -4.30 1.23 -11.03
N ILE A 99 -4.96 2.29 -11.51
CA ILE A 99 -5.83 3.15 -10.70
C ILE A 99 -7.25 2.58 -10.75
N LEU A 100 -7.90 2.48 -9.60
CA LEU A 100 -9.26 1.98 -9.47
C LEU A 100 -10.26 3.14 -9.51
N TYR A 101 -11.48 2.83 -9.97
CA TYR A 101 -12.62 3.76 -9.95
C TYR A 101 -12.36 5.08 -10.71
N GLU A 102 -11.64 5.02 -11.84
CA GLU A 102 -11.23 6.24 -12.58
C GLU A 102 -12.38 7.18 -12.95
N ASN A 103 -13.58 6.64 -13.19
CA ASN A 103 -14.78 7.43 -13.51
C ASN A 103 -15.28 8.28 -12.33
N GLU A 104 -14.96 7.88 -11.10
CA GLU A 104 -15.40 8.51 -9.85
C GLU A 104 -14.23 9.19 -9.13
N HIS A 105 -12.99 9.04 -9.61
CA HIS A 105 -11.82 9.68 -9.04
C HIS A 105 -11.91 11.22 -9.19
N PRO A 106 -11.61 12.02 -8.12
CA PRO A 106 -11.05 11.63 -6.83
C PRO A 106 -12.06 11.40 -5.69
N PHE A 107 -13.35 11.24 -5.99
CA PHE A 107 -14.46 11.15 -5.01
C PHE A 107 -15.11 9.76 -4.94
N ALA A 108 -14.40 8.69 -5.32
CA ALA A 108 -14.92 7.32 -5.27
C ALA A 108 -15.26 6.83 -3.85
N GLY A 109 -14.81 7.54 -2.80
CA GLY A 109 -15.20 7.27 -1.40
C GLY A 109 -16.41 8.07 -0.91
N GLY A 110 -16.97 8.96 -1.74
CA GLY A 110 -18.04 9.91 -1.38
C GLY A 110 -17.67 11.36 -1.68
N GLU A 111 -18.66 12.27 -1.67
CA GLU A 111 -18.52 13.68 -2.09
C GLU A 111 -17.48 14.47 -1.28
N ASP A 112 -17.33 14.15 0.02
CA ASP A 112 -16.34 14.79 0.91
C ASP A 112 -15.04 13.98 1.05
N TYR A 113 -14.86 12.94 0.23
CA TYR A 113 -13.78 11.97 0.38
C TYR A 113 -12.78 12.03 -0.79
N TYR A 114 -11.73 12.84 -0.65
CA TYR A 114 -10.76 13.08 -1.72
C TYR A 114 -9.58 12.09 -1.66
N ALA A 115 -9.61 11.06 -2.52
CA ALA A 115 -8.62 9.99 -2.50
C ALA A 115 -8.28 9.44 -3.89
N VAL A 116 -7.11 8.79 -3.98
CA VAL A 116 -6.76 7.89 -5.08
C VAL A 116 -6.72 6.45 -4.57
N TYR A 117 -7.34 5.56 -5.34
CA TYR A 117 -7.34 4.12 -5.10
C TYR A 117 -6.55 3.44 -6.20
N PHE A 118 -5.69 2.49 -5.85
CA PHE A 118 -4.83 1.77 -6.79
C PHE A 118 -4.49 0.38 -6.27
N GLU A 119 -3.83 -0.44 -7.07
CA GLU A 119 -3.43 -1.80 -6.68
C GLU A 119 -1.92 -1.94 -6.56
N ASP A 120 -1.49 -2.69 -5.55
CA ASP A 120 -0.14 -3.25 -5.50
C ASP A 120 0.00 -4.46 -6.47
N PRO A 121 1.20 -5.03 -6.64
CA PRO A 121 1.43 -6.17 -7.53
C PRO A 121 0.61 -7.43 -7.19
N ASP A 122 0.15 -7.57 -5.94
CA ASP A 122 -0.66 -8.67 -5.44
C ASP A 122 -2.17 -8.36 -5.48
N ARG A 123 -2.59 -7.20 -6.01
CA ARG A 123 -3.97 -6.69 -6.06
C ARG A 123 -4.57 -6.32 -4.70
N ILE A 124 -3.72 -6.08 -3.70
CA ILE A 124 -4.10 -5.38 -2.48
C ILE A 124 -4.47 -3.96 -2.89
N LYS A 125 -5.67 -3.53 -2.50
CA LYS A 125 -6.08 -2.15 -2.76
C LYS A 125 -5.28 -1.24 -1.82
N VAL A 126 -4.70 -0.19 -2.39
CA VAL A 126 -4.03 0.87 -1.65
C VAL A 126 -4.81 2.15 -1.87
N GLU A 127 -4.95 2.91 -0.79
CA GLU A 127 -5.70 4.14 -0.77
C GLU A 127 -4.83 5.27 -0.20
N PHE A 128 -4.88 6.43 -0.85
CA PHE A 128 -4.17 7.61 -0.40
C PHE A 128 -5.14 8.79 -0.38
N VAL A 129 -5.49 9.24 0.83
CA VAL A 129 -6.63 10.12 1.10
C VAL A 129 -6.19 11.41 1.76
N ALA A 130 -6.70 12.55 1.29
CA ALA A 130 -6.47 13.84 1.91
C ALA A 130 -7.16 13.95 3.27
N LEU A 131 -6.50 14.61 4.22
CA LEU A 131 -7.12 15.02 5.50
C LEU A 131 -8.36 15.89 5.29
#